data_AF-A0A8B7E3Z9-F1
#
_entry.id   AF-A0A8B7E3Z9-F1
#
_cell.length_a   1.000
_cell.length_b   1.000
_cell.length_c   1.000
_cell.angle_alpha   90.00
_cell.angle_beta   90.00
_cell.angle_gamma   90.00
#
_symmetry.space_group_name_H-M   'P 1'
#
loop_
_entity.id
_entity.type
_entity.pdbx_description
1 polymer ?
#
loop_
_entity_poly.entity_id
_entity_poly.type
_entity_poly.pdbx_seq_one_letter_code
_entity_poly.pdbx_strand_id
1 'polypeptide(L)'
;MAIPALISLNHLNIEVINNLITKSDDEIRATALNNPKAGEGYVVQVNNGKDDWRADGYRWKQNGRSKIPRGLPLYTKLHFATVTPTGTSCVFQKFVYRDLSRTDVVVVHYIGNHELAILMPHVI
;
A
#
# COMPACT_ATOMS: atom_id res chain seq x y z
N MET A 1 3.11 -21.58 8.63
CA MET A 1 3.05 -20.87 9.92
C MET A 1 2.23 -19.62 9.67
N ALA A 2 1.00 -19.54 10.20
CA ALA A 2 0.03 -18.52 9.86
C ALA A 2 0.32 -17.22 10.63
N ILE A 3 0.38 -16.09 9.92
CA ILE A 3 0.49 -14.76 10.54
C ILE A 3 -0.87 -14.44 11.18
N PRO A 4 -0.95 -14.23 12.51
CA PRO A 4 -2.20 -13.84 13.14
C PRO A 4 -2.44 -12.33 12.93
N ALA A 5 -3.72 -11.98 12.95
CA ALA A 5 -4.30 -10.64 12.82
C ALA A 5 -4.50 -10.15 11.37
N LEU A 6 -5.61 -10.62 10.78
CA LEU A 6 -6.48 -9.75 9.98
C LEU A 6 -6.81 -8.52 10.85
N ILE A 7 -6.01 -7.46 10.72
CA ILE A 7 -6.40 -6.16 11.23
C ILE A 7 -7.34 -5.56 10.20
N SER A 8 -8.64 -5.85 10.35
CA SER A 8 -9.70 -5.09 9.72
C SER A 8 -9.72 -3.68 10.32
N LEU A 9 -8.79 -2.83 9.89
CA LEU A 9 -8.84 -1.39 10.13
C LEU A 9 -8.93 -0.68 8.79
N ASN A 10 -9.94 0.20 8.67
CA ASN A 10 -10.11 1.05 7.49
C ASN A 10 -8.83 1.87 7.15
N HIS A 11 -7.91 2.07 8.11
CA HIS A 11 -6.54 2.53 7.86
C HIS A 11 -5.57 2.02 8.94
N LEU A 12 -4.32 1.71 8.56
CA LEU A 12 -3.25 1.43 9.54
C LEU A 12 -2.97 2.67 10.42
N ASN A 13 -2.79 2.44 11.72
CA ASN A 13 -2.34 3.47 12.66
C ASN A 13 -0.80 3.64 12.60
N ILE A 14 -0.29 4.72 13.19
CA ILE A 14 1.13 5.11 13.10
C ILE A 14 2.05 4.07 13.78
N GLU A 15 1.63 3.51 14.90
CA GLU A 15 2.40 2.51 15.64
C GLU A 15 2.61 1.24 14.82
N VAL A 16 1.55 0.75 14.15
CA VAL A 16 1.62 -0.41 13.24
C VAL A 16 2.53 -0.11 12.05
N ILE A 17 2.43 1.09 11.46
CA ILE A 17 3.30 1.50 10.35
C ILE A 17 4.76 1.50 10.78
N ASN A 18 5.06 2.08 11.95
CA ASN A 18 6.42 2.11 12.49
C ASN A 18 6.96 0.70 12.70
N ASN A 19 6.18 -0.16 13.35
CA ASN A 19 6.56 -1.56 13.59
C ASN A 19 6.76 -2.33 12.29
N LEU A 20 6.02 -2.04 11.22
CA LEU A 20 6.21 -2.70 9.92
C LEU A 20 7.46 -2.21 9.19
N ILE A 21 7.74 -0.90 9.18
CA ILE A 21 8.88 -0.31 8.47
C ILE A 21 10.22 -0.64 9.14
N THR A 22 10.21 -0.79 10.47
CA THR A 22 11.41 -1.03 11.29
C THR A 22 11.78 -2.51 11.43
N LYS A 23 10.92 -3.43 10.99
CA LYS A 23 11.26 -4.87 10.99
C LYS A 23 12.46 -5.13 10.08
N SER A 24 13.35 -6.01 10.54
CA SER A 24 14.64 -6.28 9.89
C SER A 24 14.47 -6.93 8.51
N ASP A 25 15.45 -6.66 7.67
CA ASP A 25 15.53 -6.90 6.22
C ASP A 25 15.20 -8.32 5.73
N ASP A 26 15.28 -9.34 6.59
CA ASP A 26 15.19 -10.75 6.21
C ASP A 26 13.79 -11.39 6.38
N GLU A 27 12.89 -10.82 7.19
CA GLU A 27 11.66 -11.54 7.55
C GLU A 27 10.41 -11.17 6.70
N ILE A 28 10.34 -9.97 6.14
CA ILE A 28 9.05 -9.46 5.59
C ILE A 28 9.29 -8.55 4.40
N ARG A 29 9.64 -9.10 3.23
CA ARG A 29 9.67 -8.34 1.98
C ARG A 29 8.91 -9.07 0.89
N ALA A 30 7.75 -8.53 0.53
CA ALA A 30 7.06 -9.00 -0.66
C ALA A 30 7.85 -8.52 -1.89
N THR A 31 8.30 -9.46 -2.72
CA THR A 31 9.03 -9.18 -3.96
C THR A 31 8.10 -8.89 -5.14
N ALA A 32 6.87 -9.43 -5.09
CA ALA A 32 5.81 -9.13 -6.03
C ALA A 32 4.46 -9.16 -5.32
N LEU A 33 3.59 -8.21 -5.66
CA LEU A 33 2.20 -8.17 -5.22
C LEU A 33 1.36 -8.62 -6.42
N ASN A 34 0.43 -9.55 -6.22
CA ASN A 34 -0.39 -10.06 -7.32
C ASN A 34 -1.85 -10.13 -6.90
N ASN A 35 -2.64 -9.16 -7.35
CA ASN A 35 -4.04 -8.95 -6.99
C ASN A 35 -4.32 -8.99 -5.47
N PRO A 36 -3.67 -8.14 -4.65
CA PRO A 36 -3.96 -8.08 -3.22
C PRO A 36 -5.43 -7.76 -2.91
N LYS A 37 -5.93 -8.34 -1.84
CA LYS A 37 -7.29 -8.18 -1.35
C LYS A 37 -7.39 -7.02 -0.37
N ALA A 38 -8.61 -6.55 -0.18
CA ALA A 38 -8.89 -5.56 0.85
C ALA A 38 -8.57 -6.09 2.26
N GLY A 39 -7.97 -5.25 3.08
CA GLY A 39 -7.48 -5.59 4.42
C GLY A 39 -6.03 -6.08 4.43
N GLU A 40 -5.42 -6.36 3.28
CA GLU A 40 -4.04 -6.82 3.23
C GLU A 40 -3.04 -5.67 3.27
N GLY A 41 -1.93 -5.89 3.98
CA GLY A 41 -0.84 -4.95 4.14
C GLY A 41 0.52 -5.63 3.92
N TYR A 42 1.42 -4.96 3.20
CA TYR A 42 2.71 -5.51 2.80
C TYR A 42 3.83 -4.51 3.05
N VAL A 43 5.00 -5.04 3.40
CA VAL A 43 6.26 -4.31 3.40
C VAL A 43 7.00 -4.66 2.11
N VAL A 44 7.37 -3.66 1.33
CA VAL A 44 7.98 -3.84 0.01
C VAL A 44 9.29 -3.07 -0.08
N GLN A 45 10.32 -3.74 -0.61
CA GLN A 45 11.60 -3.11 -0.91
C GLN A 45 11.50 -2.29 -2.21
N VAL A 46 12.00 -1.07 -2.16
CA VAL A 46 12.13 -0.16 -3.31
C VAL A 46 13.58 -0.25 -3.81
N ASN A 47 13.77 -0.97 -4.90
CA ASN A 47 15.09 -1.13 -5.51
C ASN A 47 15.35 -0.02 -6.53
N ASN A 48 16.47 0.70 -6.39
CA ASN A 48 16.92 1.75 -7.33
C ASN A 48 15.85 2.82 -7.63
N GLY A 49 15.02 3.16 -6.65
CA GLY A 49 13.96 4.17 -6.79
C GLY A 49 12.80 3.76 -7.70
N LYS A 50 12.71 2.49 -8.10
CA LYS A 50 11.60 1.98 -8.90
C LYS A 50 10.40 1.62 -8.01
N ASP A 51 9.23 2.15 -8.38
CA ASP A 51 7.97 1.91 -7.68
C ASP A 51 7.30 0.59 -8.13
N ASP A 52 8.03 -0.52 -8.10
CA ASP A 52 7.55 -1.82 -8.61
C ASP A 52 6.31 -2.34 -7.84
N TRP A 53 6.14 -1.90 -6.59
CA TRP A 53 4.92 -2.11 -5.78
C TRP A 53 3.64 -1.54 -6.42
N ARG A 54 3.75 -0.73 -7.49
CA ARG A 54 2.60 -0.27 -8.29
C ARG A 54 2.08 -1.32 -9.25
N ALA A 55 2.92 -2.25 -9.70
CA ALA A 55 2.58 -3.32 -10.62
C ALA A 55 1.97 -4.52 -9.87
N ASP A 56 0.85 -4.27 -9.19
CA ASP A 56 0.21 -5.21 -8.27
C ASP A 56 -1.03 -5.91 -8.85
N GLY A 57 -1.24 -5.80 -10.17
CA GLY A 57 -2.39 -6.35 -10.89
C GLY A 57 -3.52 -5.35 -11.15
N TYR A 58 -3.50 -4.19 -10.50
CA TYR A 58 -4.53 -3.15 -10.67
C TYR A 58 -4.01 -1.87 -11.34
N ARG A 59 -4.93 -1.09 -11.91
CA ARG A 59 -4.64 0.28 -12.40
C ARG A 59 -4.91 1.30 -11.31
N TRP A 60 -3.92 2.13 -11.03
CA TRP A 60 -3.97 3.12 -9.95
C TRP A 60 -3.75 4.55 -10.44
N LYS A 61 -4.50 5.49 -9.89
CA LYS A 61 -4.21 6.93 -9.98
C LYS A 61 -3.93 7.48 -8.60
N GLN A 62 -2.78 8.11 -8.43
CA GLN A 62 -2.50 8.86 -7.19
C GLN A 62 -3.42 10.08 -7.14
N ASN A 63 -4.18 10.22 -6.07
CA ASN A 63 -5.15 11.32 -5.90
C ASN A 63 -4.94 12.13 -4.62
N GLY A 64 -3.91 11.81 -3.83
CA GLY A 64 -3.60 12.56 -2.63
C GLY A 64 -2.24 12.23 -2.04
N ARG A 65 -1.75 13.14 -1.20
CA ARG A 65 -0.55 12.99 -0.39
C ARG A 65 -0.74 13.72 0.92
N SER A 66 -0.38 13.09 2.03
CA SER A 66 -0.36 13.70 3.35
C SER A 66 0.93 13.33 4.10
N LYS A 67 1.33 14.15 5.06
CA LYS A 67 2.39 13.81 6.02
C LYS A 67 1.75 13.39 7.34
N ILE A 68 2.23 12.31 7.93
CA ILE A 68 1.70 11.76 9.18
C ILE A 68 2.82 11.44 10.19
N PRO A 69 2.61 11.74 11.49
CA PRO A 69 1.55 12.59 12.02
C PRO A 69 1.70 14.06 11.56
N ARG A 70 0.67 14.90 11.77
CA ARG A 70 0.68 16.29 11.26
C ARG A 70 1.70 17.21 11.95
N GLY A 71 2.00 16.99 13.24
CA GLY A 71 2.90 17.86 14.01
C GLY A 71 4.39 17.57 13.76
N LEU A 72 4.81 16.34 13.99
CA LEU A 72 6.17 15.85 13.74
C LEU A 72 6.09 14.70 12.73
N PRO A 73 6.03 15.00 11.43
CA PRO A 73 5.79 13.98 10.43
C PRO A 73 6.97 13.00 10.35
N LEU A 74 6.63 11.72 10.37
CA LEU A 74 7.57 10.61 10.24
C LEU A 74 7.43 9.94 8.87
N TYR A 75 6.21 9.95 8.33
CA TYR A 75 5.88 9.28 7.08
C TYR A 75 5.16 10.19 6.10
N THR A 76 5.34 9.91 4.81
CA THR A 76 4.44 10.36 3.75
C THR A 76 3.41 9.27 3.46
N LYS A 77 2.11 9.60 3.57
CA LYS A 77 1.00 8.75 3.13
C LYS A 77 0.55 9.19 1.73
N LEU A 78 0.69 8.31 0.76
CA LEU A 78 0.18 8.47 -0.59
C LEU A 78 -1.18 7.79 -0.71
N HIS A 79 -2.10 8.42 -1.43
CA HIS A 79 -3.46 7.92 -1.64
C HIS A 79 -3.64 7.55 -3.11
N PHE A 80 -4.11 6.33 -3.35
CA PHE A 80 -4.37 5.81 -4.68
C PHE A 80 -5.82 5.33 -4.80
N ALA A 81 -6.48 5.78 -5.86
CA ALA A 81 -7.78 5.30 -6.28
C ALA A 81 -7.60 4.33 -7.46
N THR A 82 -8.42 3.27 -7.50
CA THR A 82 -8.51 2.42 -8.68
C THR A 82 -8.97 3.20 -9.91
N VAL A 83 -8.44 2.84 -11.08
CA VAL A 83 -8.88 3.36 -12.38
C VAL A 83 -9.81 2.36 -13.05
N THR A 84 -10.97 2.83 -13.46
CA THR A 84 -12.01 2.10 -14.18
C THR A 84 -12.19 2.70 -15.59
N PRO A 85 -12.87 2.00 -16.53
CA PRO A 85 -13.19 2.56 -17.85
C PRO A 85 -13.95 3.89 -17.79
N THR A 86 -14.77 4.09 -16.76
CA THR A 86 -15.57 5.32 -16.58
C THR A 86 -14.83 6.41 -15.79
N GLY A 87 -13.58 6.18 -15.38
CA GLY A 87 -12.77 7.12 -14.59
C GLY A 87 -12.24 6.53 -13.30
N THR A 88 -11.85 7.37 -12.34
CA THR A 88 -11.34 6.91 -11.04
C THR A 88 -12.45 6.51 -10.08
N SER A 89 -12.22 5.44 -9.32
CA SER A 89 -13.10 4.96 -8.26
C SER A 89 -12.35 4.82 -6.94
N CYS A 90 -13.00 5.26 -5.85
CA CYS A 90 -12.52 5.07 -4.48
C CYS A 90 -13.10 3.82 -3.82
N VAL A 91 -13.78 2.95 -4.56
CA VAL A 91 -14.39 1.73 -4.02
C VAL A 91 -13.32 0.71 -3.59
N PHE A 92 -12.19 0.66 -4.30
CA PHE A 92 -10.98 -0.02 -3.87
C PHE A 92 -9.82 0.99 -3.86
N GLN A 93 -9.08 1.03 -2.77
CA GLN A 93 -8.04 2.04 -2.56
C GLN A 93 -6.75 1.40 -2.09
N LYS A 94 -5.65 2.03 -2.46
CA LYS A 94 -4.30 1.70 -1.98
C LYS A 94 -3.74 2.90 -1.23
N PHE A 95 -3.17 2.64 -0.06
CA PHE A 95 -2.34 3.60 0.65
C PHE A 95 -0.90 3.12 0.67
N VAL A 96 0.02 4.07 0.52
CA VAL A 96 1.45 3.79 0.65
C VAL A 96 2.04 4.71 1.67
N TYR A 97 2.73 4.12 2.64
CA TYR A 97 3.43 4.84 3.69
C TYR A 97 4.92 4.74 3.42
N ARG A 98 5.56 5.90 3.27
CA ARG A 98 7.01 6.02 3.09
C ARG A 98 7.60 6.71 4.29
N ASP A 99 8.67 6.14 4.82
CA ASP A 99 9.48 6.82 5.82
C ASP A 99 10.16 8.06 5.20
N LEU A 100 10.27 9.14 5.98
CA LEU A 100 10.93 10.37 5.54
C LEU A 100 12.46 10.29 5.64
N SER A 101 12.97 9.40 6.50
CA SER A 101 14.40 9.14 6.72
C SER A 101 14.93 7.95 5.89
N ARG A 102 14.05 6.99 5.56
CA ARG A 102 14.37 5.74 4.85
C ARG A 102 13.56 5.61 3.55
N THR A 103 14.21 5.46 2.40
CA THR A 103 13.53 5.45 1.09
C THR A 103 13.50 4.09 0.40
N ASP A 104 14.21 3.10 0.94
CA ASP A 104 14.34 1.76 0.36
C ASP A 104 13.20 0.81 0.77
N VAL A 105 12.30 1.23 1.68
CA VAL A 105 11.14 0.42 2.11
C VAL A 105 9.86 1.25 2.09
N VAL A 106 8.76 0.60 1.70
CA VAL A 106 7.41 1.16 1.80
C VAL A 106 6.44 0.16 2.40
N VAL A 107 5.42 0.66 3.10
CA VAL A 107 4.26 -0.14 3.51
C VAL A 107 3.11 0.15 2.56
N VAL A 108 2.56 -0.89 1.96
CA VAL A 108 1.39 -0.83 1.07
C VAL A 108 0.20 -1.43 1.80
N HIS A 109 -0.95 -0.76 1.76
CA HIS A 109 -2.17 -1.21 2.42
C HIS A 109 -3.38 -1.05 1.49
N TYR A 110 -4.17 -2.10 1.34
CA TYR A 110 -5.32 -2.16 0.45
C TYR A 110 -6.61 -2.14 1.25
N ILE A 111 -7.58 -1.31 0.85
CA ILE A 111 -8.88 -1.21 1.52
C ILE A 111 -10.04 -1.12 0.51
N GLY A 112 -11.25 -1.41 0.97
CA GLY A 112 -12.47 -1.29 0.17
C GLY A 112 -12.92 -2.62 -0.44
N ASN A 113 -13.52 -2.60 -1.63
CA ASN A 113 -14.03 -3.79 -2.30
C ASN A 113 -13.18 -4.16 -3.53
N HIS A 114 -12.27 -5.11 -3.34
CA HIS A 114 -11.34 -5.61 -4.37
C HIS A 114 -12.02 -6.44 -5.49
N GLU A 115 -13.20 -7.02 -5.26
CA GLU A 115 -13.89 -7.84 -6.27
C GLU A 115 -14.28 -7.00 -7.49
N LEU A 116 -14.66 -5.75 -7.27
CA LEU A 116 -14.96 -4.79 -8.34
C LEU A 116 -13.71 -4.35 -9.10
N ALA A 117 -12.54 -4.41 -8.47
CA ALA A 117 -11.27 -4.08 -9.10
C ALA A 117 -10.74 -5.24 -9.98
N ILE A 118 -10.98 -6.49 -9.57
CA ILE A 118 -10.57 -7.69 -10.34
C ILE A 118 -11.34 -7.81 -11.66
N LEU A 119 -12.59 -7.34 -11.72
CA LEU A 119 -13.37 -7.25 -12.96
C LEU A 119 -12.79 -6.24 -13.98
N MET A 120 -11.76 -5.50 -13.59
CA MET A 120 -11.15 -4.43 -14.39
C MET A 120 -9.61 -4.56 -14.42
N PRO A 121 -9.06 -5.70 -14.88
CA PRO A 121 -7.63 -5.93 -14.81
C PRO A 121 -6.86 -4.95 -15.70
N HIS A 122 -5.60 -4.69 -15.33
CA HIS A 122 -4.69 -3.95 -16.19
C HIS A 122 -4.51 -4.75 -17.51
N VAL A 123 -5.00 -4.22 -18.64
CA VAL A 123 -4.68 -4.81 -19.96
C VAL A 123 -3.15 -4.75 -20.12
N ILE A 124 -2.53 -5.92 -20.26
CA ILE A 124 -1.09 -6.14 -20.49
C ILE A 124 -0.75 -5.62 -21.89
#